data_AF-A0A7Z8QAF1-F1
#
_entry.id   AF-A0A7Z8QAF1-F1
#
_cell.length_a   1.000
_cell.length_b   1.000
_cell.length_c   1.000
_cell.angle_alpha   90.00
_cell.angle_beta   90.00
_cell.angle_gamma   90.00
#
_symmetry.space_group_name_H-M   'P 1'
#
loop_
_entity.id
_entity.type
_entity.pdbx_description
1 polymer ?
#
loop_
_entity_poly.entity_id
_entity_poly.type
_entity_poly.pdbx_seq_one_letter_code
_entity_poly.pdbx_strand_id
1 'polypeptide(L)' 'FALHGWQRKQLKTLVTRAGPGTKIICIGNLSQIDTPYLTATSSGLTYVVDKFKSWEHGAHITLRRGERSRLADHASEVL' A
#
# COMPACT_ATOMS: atom_id res chain seq x y z
N PHE A 1 5.68 -4.46 8.11
CA PHE A 1 4.78 -3.29 8.16
C PHE A 1 4.40 -2.91 6.74
N ALA A 2 3.23 -3.34 6.28
CA ALA A 2 2.72 -3.00 4.95
C ALA A 2 1.43 -2.21 5.10
N LEU A 3 1.21 -1.19 4.27
CA LEU A 3 0.11 -0.23 4.42
C LEU A 3 -1.24 -0.78 3.92
N HIS A 4 -1.34 -2.07 3.58
CA HIS A 4 -2.56 -2.66 3.05
C HIS A 4 -3.73 -2.61 4.04
N GLY A 5 -3.45 -2.70 5.35
CA GLY A 5 -4.46 -2.59 6.41
C GLY A 5 -4.89 -1.15 6.77
N TRP A 6 -4.34 -0.13 6.10
CA TRP A 6 -4.62 1.26 6.45
C TRP A 6 -5.89 1.78 5.78
N GLN A 7 -6.70 2.50 6.55
CA GLN A 7 -7.89 3.20 6.05
C GLN A 7 -7.52 4.54 5.41
N ARG A 8 -8.44 5.04 4.57
CA ARG A 8 -8.33 6.35 3.89
C ARG A 8 -7.97 7.49 4.83
N LYS A 9 -8.58 7.54 6.02
CA LYS A 9 -8.34 8.60 7.02
C LYS A 9 -6.89 8.58 7.52
N GLN A 10 -6.34 7.40 7.82
CA GLN A 10 -4.98 7.24 8.33
C GLN A 10 -3.95 7.67 7.28
N LEU A 11 -4.12 7.21 6.05
CA LEU A 11 -3.19 7.55 4.96
C LEU A 11 -3.26 9.04 4.61
N LYS A 12 -4.46 9.63 4.59
CA LYS A 12 -4.64 11.08 4.42
C LYS A 12 -3.88 11.86 5.50
N THR A 13 -4.05 11.49 6.78
CA THR A 13 -3.36 12.16 7.89
C THR A 13 -1.85 12.10 7.71
N LEU A 14 -1.28 10.95 7.36
CA LEU A 14 0.15 10.79 7.12
C LEU A 14 0.63 11.72 6.00
N VAL A 15 -0.04 11.70 4.85
CA VAL A 15 0.34 12.51 3.68
C VAL A 15 0.26 14.00 3.95
N THR A 16 -0.81 14.47 4.63
CA THR A 16 -1.00 15.90 4.93
C THR A 16 -0.03 16.46 5.97
N ARG A 17 0.72 15.60 6.67
CA ARG A 17 1.73 16.01 7.67
C ARG A 17 3.15 16.00 7.10
N ALA A 18 3.33 15.63 5.83
CA ALA A 18 4.63 15.66 5.18
C ALA A 18 5.15 17.10 5.09
N GLY A 19 6.37 17.33 5.58
CA GLY A 19 7.03 18.63 5.47
C GLY A 19 7.66 18.87 4.09
N PRO A 20 8.11 20.10 3.80
CA PRO A 20 8.84 20.42 2.58
C PRO A 20 10.03 19.47 2.35
N GLY A 21 10.24 19.05 1.10
CA GLY A 21 11.32 18.13 0.71
C GLY A 21 11.04 16.64 1.03
N THR A 22 9.92 16.30 1.66
CA THR A 22 9.56 14.92 1.98
C THR A 22 9.09 14.17 0.74
N LYS A 23 9.55 12.93 0.57
CA LYS A 23 8.96 11.96 -0.36
C LYS A 23 8.27 10.86 0.44
N ILE A 24 7.05 10.49 0.04
CA ILE A 24 6.30 9.39 0.64
C ILE A 24 6.22 8.25 -0.37
N ILE A 25 6.58 7.04 0.06
CA ILE A 25 6.42 5.82 -0.73
C ILE A 25 5.45 4.90 0.03
N CYS A 26 4.28 4.66 -0.55
CA CYS A 26 3.28 3.78 0.01
C CYS A 26 3.40 2.38 -0.62
N ILE A 27 3.70 1.36 0.18
CA ILE A 27 3.84 -0.03 -0.28
C ILE A 27 2.83 -0.92 0.45
N GLY A 28 2.21 -1.83 -0.28
CA GLY A 28 1.38 -2.88 0.28
C GLY A 28 0.82 -3.83 -0.78
N ASN A 29 0.18 -4.88 -0.31
CA ASN A 29 -0.46 -5.89 -1.13
C ASN A 29 -1.96 -5.92 -0.78
N LEU A 30 -2.82 -5.57 -1.74
CA LEU A 30 -4.27 -5.55 -1.55
C LEU A 30 -4.86 -6.95 -1.28
N SER A 31 -4.17 -8.03 -1.68
CA SER A 31 -4.61 -9.41 -1.41
C SER A 31 -4.35 -9.85 0.03
N GLN A 32 -3.59 -9.08 0.81
CA GLN A 32 -3.27 -9.36 2.22
C GLN A 32 -4.11 -8.53 3.19
N ILE A 33 -5.18 -7.89 2.72
CA ILE A 33 -6.11 -7.18 3.60
C ILE A 33 -6.89 -8.22 4.40
N ASP A 34 -6.64 -8.25 5.71
CA ASP A 34 -7.26 -9.14 6.70
C ASP A 34 -8.27 -8.40 7.60
N THR A 35 -8.32 -7.07 7.51
CA THR A 35 -9.12 -6.23 8.40
C THR A 35 -10.59 -6.28 7.97
N PRO A 36 -11.52 -6.67 8.87
CA PRO A 36 -12.94 -6.62 8.56
C PRO A 36 -13.32 -5.17 8.23
N TYR A 37 -14.18 -4.96 7.23
CA TYR A 37 -14.61 -3.66 6.69
C TYR A 37 -13.62 -2.91 5.79
N LEU A 38 -12.41 -3.45 5.57
CA LEU A 38 -11.48 -2.93 4.57
C LEU A 38 -11.46 -3.85 3.34
N THR A 39 -11.48 -3.27 2.15
CA THR A 39 -11.42 -4.01 0.88
C THR A 39 -10.33 -3.43 0.00
N ALA A 40 -9.96 -4.17 -1.05
CA ALA A 40 -9.03 -3.67 -2.06
C ALA A 40 -9.47 -2.31 -2.64
N THR A 41 -10.77 -2.06 -2.78
CA THR A 41 -11.32 -0.82 -3.33
C THR A 41 -11.47 0.30 -2.29
N SER A 42 -11.66 -0.03 -1.02
CA SER A 42 -11.83 0.96 0.06
C SER A 42 -10.54 1.27 0.84
N SER A 43 -9.44 0.56 0.54
CA SER A 43 -8.15 0.74 1.19
C SER A 43 -7.59 2.16 1.03
N GLY A 44 -6.74 2.56 1.98
CA GLY A 44 -5.97 3.80 1.90
C GLY A 44 -5.09 3.85 0.65
N LEU A 45 -4.48 2.72 0.27
CA LEU A 45 -3.61 2.63 -0.92
C LEU A 45 -4.36 2.99 -2.20
N THR A 46 -5.52 2.36 -2.43
CA THR A 46 -6.34 2.64 -3.61
C THR A 46 -6.86 4.07 -3.61
N TYR A 47 -7.19 4.60 -2.45
CA TYR A 47 -7.60 6.00 -2.30
C TYR A 47 -6.50 6.99 -2.70
N VAL A 48 -5.25 6.78 -2.27
CA VAL A 48 -4.14 7.66 -2.67
C VAL A 48 -3.83 7.52 -4.15
N VAL A 49 -3.81 6.30 -4.70
CA VAL A 49 -3.62 6.11 -6.15
C VAL A 49 -4.68 6.87 -6.95
N ASP A 50 -5.97 6.77 -6.59
CA ASP A 50 -7.03 7.50 -7.29
C ASP A 50 -6.90 9.02 -7.17
N LYS A 51 -6.53 9.54 -5.99
CA LYS A 51 -6.40 11.00 -5.78
C LYS A 51 -5.15 11.61 -6.38
N PHE A 52 -4.07 10.84 -6.51
CA PHE A 52 -2.80 11.33 -7.03
C PHE A 52 -2.56 10.96 -8.50
N LYS A 53 -3.48 10.25 -9.17
CA LYS A 53 -3.33 9.83 -10.58
C LYS A 53 -3.10 10.96 -11.58
N SER A 54 -3.58 12.17 -11.27
CA SER A 54 -3.41 13.36 -12.12
C SER A 54 -2.39 14.35 -11.55
N TRP A 55 -1.66 14.00 -10.49
CA TRP A 55 -0.63 14.85 -9.92
C TRP A 55 0.70 14.58 -10.62
N GLU A 56 1.30 15.62 -11.19
CA GLU A 56 2.53 15.53 -12.00
C GLU A 56 3.73 14.91 -11.26
N HIS A 57 3.78 15.07 -9.94
CA HIS A 57 4.87 14.53 -9.11
C HIS A 57 4.54 13.16 -8.48
N GLY A 58 3.41 12.56 -8.87
CA GLY A 58 2.97 11.25 -8.41
C GLY A 58 3.31 10.14 -9.41
N ALA A 59 3.58 8.94 -8.91
CA ALA A 59 3.69 7.73 -9.72
C ALA A 59 3.07 6.54 -8.98
N HIS A 60 2.39 5.67 -9.73
CA HIS A 60 1.90 4.40 -9.22
C HIS A 60 2.57 3.26 -10.01
N ILE A 61 3.18 2.33 -9.29
CA ILE A 61 3.86 1.18 -9.85
C ILE A 61 3.24 -0.07 -9.25
N THR A 62 2.78 -0.98 -10.11
CA THR A 62 2.30 -2.31 -9.70
C THR A 62 3.39 -3.35 -9.91
N LEU A 63 3.92 -3.87 -8.81
CA LEU A 63 4.86 -4.99 -8.84
C LEU A 63 4.08 -6.29 -9.08
N ARG A 64 4.28 -6.91 -10.26
CA ARG A 64 3.55 -8.13 -10.64
C ARG A 64 4.11 -9.41 -10.02
N ARG A 65 5.39 -9.39 -9.63
CA ARG A 65 6.10 -10.52 -9.03
C ARG A 65 6.92 -10.01 -7.87
N GLY A 66 6.80 -10.68 -6.73
CA GLY A 66 7.72 -10.50 -5.60
C GLY A 66 8.80 -11.57 -5.67
N GLU A 67 10.03 -11.18 -5.37
CA GLU A 67 11.09 -12.14 -5.08
C GLU A 67 10.88 -12.64 -3.66
N ARG A 68 10.80 -13.97 -3.50
CA ARG A 68 10.70 -14.64 -2.21
C ARG A 68 11.99 -15.41 -1.96
N SER A 69 12.43 -15.45 -0.71
CA SER A 69 13.55 -16.31 -0.34
C SER A 69 13.10 -17.76 -0.32
N ARG A 70 14.05 -18.70 -0.48
CA ARG A 70 13.77 -20.14 -0.32
C ARG A 70 13.03 -20.48 0.97
N LEU A 71 13.33 -19.74 2.05
CA LEU A 71 12.63 -19.89 3.34
C LEU A 71 11.17 -19.43 3.27
N ALA A 72 10.92 -18.27 2.65
CA ALA A 72 9.57 -17.72 2.52
C ALA A 72 8.68 -18.57 1.59
N ASP A 73 9.26 -19.16 0.54
CA ASP A 73 8.55 -20.10 -0.33
C ASP A 73 8.16 -21.36 0.43
N HIS A 74 9.12 -21.98 1.14
CA HIS A 74 8.83 -23.16 1.95
C HIS A 74 7.77 -22.89 3.03
N ALA A 75 7.86 -21.75 3.73
CA ALA A 75 6.88 -21.36 4.74
C ALA A 75 5.46 -21.20 4.17
N SER A 76 5.32 -20.75 2.93
CA SER A 76 4.02 -20.57 2.26
C SER A 76 3.32 -21.89 1.90
N GLU A 77 4.04 -23.00 1.87
CA GLU A 77 3.49 -24.34 1.57
C GLU A 77 3.08 -25.08 2.83
N VAL A 78 3.79 -24.86 3.95
CA VAL A 78 3.62 -25.62 5.19
C VAL A 78 2.79 -24.90 6.27
N LEU A 79 2.56 -23.59 6.14
CA LEU A 79 1.73 -22.77 7.03
C LEU A 79 0.47 -22.28 6.30
#